data_AF-A0A2T0KF89-F1
#
_entry.id   AF-A0A2T0KF89-F1
#
_cell.length_a   1.000
_cell.length_b   1.000
_cell.length_c   1.000
_cell.angle_alpha   90.00
_cell.angle_beta   90.00
_cell.angle_gamma   90.00
#
_symmetry.space_group_name_H-M   'P 1'
#
loop_
_entity.id
_entity.type
_entity.pdbx_description
1 polymer ?
#
loop_
_entity_poly.entity_id
_entity_poly.type
_entity_poly.pdbx_seq_one_letter_code
_entity_poly.pdbx_strand_id
1 'polypeptide(L)'
;MPVRSRATWVDELLPSVTWKERLEWPVTEPVLLFDSVYTGTDALAEEHLRIELEPGEYLVEAAHAEHPDAYLILVRLTARPDTPAARRRPA
;
A
#
# COMPACT_ATOMS: atom_id res chain seq x y z
N MET A 1 0.46 30.09 -14.74
CA MET A 1 -0.19 28.77 -14.81
C MET A 1 -0.41 28.30 -13.38
N PRO A 2 -1.64 28.04 -12.91
CA PRO A 2 -1.83 27.55 -11.55
C PRO A 2 -1.37 26.09 -11.48
N VAL A 3 -0.44 25.79 -10.57
CA VAL A 3 -0.06 24.42 -10.22
C VAL A 3 -1.27 23.84 -9.48
N ARG A 4 -2.05 22.99 -10.15
CA ARG A 4 -3.04 22.14 -9.47
C ARG A 4 -2.29 21.32 -8.39
N SER A 5 -2.91 21.02 -7.26
CA SER A 5 -2.21 20.28 -6.20
C SER A 5 -2.00 18.82 -6.63
N ARG A 6 -0.89 18.20 -6.20
CA ARG A 6 -0.56 16.81 -6.54
C ARG A 6 -1.65 15.80 -6.18
N ALA A 7 -2.42 16.09 -5.14
CA ALA A 7 -3.51 15.25 -4.68
C ALA A 7 -4.67 15.18 -5.68
N THR A 8 -4.99 16.29 -6.37
CA THR A 8 -6.19 16.39 -7.21
C THR A 8 -6.13 15.47 -8.43
N TRP A 9 -4.95 15.21 -9.00
CA TRP A 9 -4.84 14.34 -10.18
C TRP A 9 -4.75 12.86 -9.83
N VAL A 10 -4.26 12.50 -8.64
CA VAL A 10 -4.29 11.10 -8.19
C VAL A 10 -5.73 10.61 -8.11
N ASP A 11 -6.61 11.42 -7.52
CA ASP A 11 -8.05 11.12 -7.44
C ASP A 11 -8.70 10.97 -8.82
N GLU A 12 -8.30 11.79 -9.80
CA GLU A 12 -8.77 11.69 -11.19
C GLU A 12 -8.24 10.43 -11.90
N LEU A 13 -7.01 10.00 -11.60
CA LEU A 13 -6.38 8.84 -12.22
C LEU A 13 -6.90 7.51 -11.66
N LEU A 14 -7.12 7.42 -10.34
CA LEU A 14 -7.47 6.18 -9.64
C LEU A 14 -8.58 5.34 -10.32
N PRO A 15 -9.69 5.91 -10.83
CA PRO A 15 -10.74 5.13 -11.50
C PRO A 15 -10.29 4.43 -12.79
N SER A 16 -9.24 4.93 -13.44
CA SER A 16 -8.73 4.41 -14.72
C SER A 16 -7.60 3.39 -14.55
N VAL A 17 -7.13 3.19 -13.32
CA VAL A 17 -5.97 2.37 -13.00
C VAL A 17 -6.32 0.88 -13.09
N THR A 18 -5.58 0.17 -13.94
CA THR A 18 -5.61 -1.29 -13.99
C THR A 18 -4.61 -1.87 -13.01
N TRP A 19 -5.12 -2.51 -11.96
CA TRP A 19 -4.34 -3.28 -10.99
C TRP A 19 -3.87 -4.59 -11.62
N LYS A 20 -2.55 -4.75 -11.78
CA LYS A 20 -1.96 -5.89 -12.51
C LYS A 20 -1.34 -6.91 -11.57
N GLU A 21 -0.53 -6.42 -10.63
CA GLU A 21 0.13 -7.28 -9.66
C GLU A 21 -0.74 -7.43 -8.44
N ARG A 22 -0.80 -8.66 -7.91
CA ARG A 22 -1.65 -9.02 -6.79
C ARG A 22 -0.95 -10.05 -5.91
N LEU A 23 -0.90 -9.78 -4.62
CA LEU A 23 -0.32 -10.67 -3.61
C LEU A 23 -1.22 -10.72 -2.38
N GLU A 24 -1.45 -11.93 -1.86
CA GLU A 24 -2.01 -12.13 -0.53
C GLU A 24 -0.86 -12.14 0.48
N TRP A 25 -0.94 -11.27 1.47
CA TRP A 25 0.13 -11.06 2.44
C TRP A 25 -0.38 -11.34 3.86
N PRO A 26 -0.05 -12.51 4.42
CA PRO A 26 -0.25 -12.78 5.83
C PRO A 26 0.79 -12.00 6.65
N VAL A 27 0.33 -11.07 7.47
CA VAL A 27 1.16 -10.31 8.40
C VAL A 27 1.00 -10.95 9.78
N THR A 28 2.05 -11.61 10.26
CA THR A 28 2.00 -12.40 11.51
C THR A 28 2.33 -11.60 12.76
N GLU A 29 3.00 -10.47 12.60
CA GLU A 29 3.44 -9.56 13.65
C GLU A 29 3.31 -8.11 13.16
N PRO A 30 3.27 -7.12 14.05
CA PRO A 30 3.23 -5.72 13.63
C PRO A 30 4.40 -5.38 12.71
N VAL A 31 4.12 -4.80 11.54
CA VAL A 31 5.15 -4.37 10.57
C VAL A 31 4.95 -2.93 10.14
N LEU A 32 6.03 -2.29 9.70
CA LEU A 32 6.02 -0.96 9.12
C LEU A 32 6.26 -1.06 7.60
N LEU A 33 5.27 -0.63 6.82
CA LEU A 33 5.43 -0.41 5.38
C LEU A 33 5.91 1.03 5.15
N PHE A 34 6.92 1.20 4.30
CA PHE A 34 7.43 2.51 3.93
C PHE A 34 7.87 2.56 2.45
N ASP A 35 7.78 3.74 1.84
CA ASP A 35 8.17 3.96 0.44
C ASP A 35 9.64 4.37 0.34
N SER A 36 10.53 3.40 0.23
CA SER A 36 11.96 3.68 0.03
C SER A 36 12.49 3.01 -1.23
N VAL A 37 13.36 3.73 -1.93
CA VAL A 37 14.24 3.18 -2.96
C VAL A 37 15.50 2.53 -2.35
N TYR A 38 15.68 2.69 -1.02
CA TYR A 38 16.77 2.12 -0.24
C TYR A 38 16.26 0.97 0.63
N THR A 39 17.16 0.05 0.98
CA THR A 39 16.84 -1.12 1.81
C THR A 39 17.45 -1.00 3.20
N GLY A 40 16.81 -1.58 4.22
CA GLY A 40 17.40 -1.73 5.55
C GLY A 40 17.49 -0.41 6.32
N THR A 41 18.60 -0.20 7.03
CA THR A 41 18.79 0.97 7.90
C THR A 41 18.88 2.29 7.15
N ASP A 42 19.32 2.26 5.88
CA ASP A 42 19.45 3.47 5.06
C ASP A 42 18.06 4.05 4.72
N ALA A 43 17.03 3.20 4.68
CA ALA A 43 15.65 3.63 4.53
C ALA A 43 15.04 4.26 5.79
N LEU A 44 15.76 4.33 6.91
CA LEU A 44 15.27 5.00 8.11
C LEU A 44 15.67 6.48 8.18
N ALA A 45 16.58 6.92 7.32
CA ALA A 45 17.16 8.25 7.37
C ALA A 45 16.35 9.32 6.63
N GLU A 46 15.43 8.95 5.72
CA GLU A 46 14.66 9.91 4.92
C GLU A 46 13.18 10.01 5.36
N GLU A 47 12.54 11.10 4.90
CA GLU A 47 11.10 11.33 5.06
C GLU A 47 10.32 10.38 4.12
N HIS A 48 9.96 9.22 4.66
CA HIS A 48 9.09 8.25 3.99
C HIS A 48 7.66 8.32 4.51
N LEU A 49 6.69 8.07 3.62
CA LEU A 49 5.37 7.64 4.02
C LEU A 49 5.52 6.35 4.82
N ARG A 50 4.92 6.32 6.01
CA ARG A 50 4.98 5.19 6.93
C ARG A 50 3.57 4.74 7.25
N ILE A 51 3.31 3.44 7.06
CA ILE A 51 2.03 2.81 7.34
C ILE A 51 2.29 1.65 8.30
N GLU A 52 1.79 1.78 9.52
CA GLU A 52 1.81 0.72 10.53
C GLU A 52 0.72 -0.30 10.22
N LEU A 53 1.09 -1.58 10.15
CA LEU A 53 0.17 -2.68 9.87
C LEU A 53 0.10 -3.61 11.07
N GLU A 54 -1.10 -3.81 11.58
CA GLU A 54 -1.41 -4.83 12.58
C GLU A 54 -1.38 -6.23 11.95
N PRO A 55 -1.18 -7.29 12.75
CA PRO A 55 -1.32 -8.67 12.28
C PRO A 55 -2.68 -8.93 11.62
N GLY A 56 -2.68 -9.63 10.48
CA GLY A 56 -3.87 -9.92 9.72
C GLY A 56 -3.59 -10.32 8.27
N GLU A 57 -4.66 -10.60 7.53
CA GLU A 57 -4.58 -10.93 6.10
C GLU A 57 -4.80 -9.69 5.25
N TYR A 58 -3.82 -9.37 4.41
CA TYR A 58 -3.89 -8.22 3.52
C TYR A 58 -3.87 -8.65 2.06
N LEU A 59 -4.66 -7.96 1.26
CA LEU A 59 -4.50 -7.98 -0.18
C LEU A 59 -3.66 -6.77 -0.59
N VAL A 60 -2.52 -7.04 -1.22
CA VAL A 60 -1.67 -6.04 -1.84
C VAL A 60 -1.88 -6.09 -3.34
N GLU A 61 -2.19 -4.95 -3.94
CA GLU A 61 -2.26 -4.79 -5.37
C GLU A 61 -1.36 -3.64 -5.81
N ALA A 62 -0.71 -3.79 -6.97
CA ALA A 62 0.10 -2.73 -7.54
C ALA A 62 -0.30 -2.41 -8.98
N ALA A 63 -0.14 -1.14 -9.32
CA ALA A 63 -0.40 -0.62 -10.65
C ALA A 63 0.62 0.44 -11.02
N HIS A 64 0.78 0.61 -12.33
CA HIS A 64 1.55 1.70 -12.91
C HIS A 64 0.58 2.63 -13.65
N ALA A 65 0.70 3.93 -13.40
CA ALA A 65 -0.07 4.96 -14.08
C ALA A 65 0.85 6.07 -14.59
N GLU A 66 0.54 6.56 -15.78
CA GLU A 66 1.25 7.67 -16.41
C GLU A 66 0.36 8.91 -16.44
N HIS A 67 0.95 10.04 -16.06
CA HIS A 67 0.38 11.37 -16.21
C HIS A 67 1.39 12.23 -16.98
N PRO A 68 0.97 13.24 -17.75
CA PRO A 68 1.90 14.09 -18.50
C PRO A 68 3.07 14.66 -17.66
N ASP A 69 2.84 14.87 -16.37
CA ASP A 69 3.82 15.44 -15.44
C ASP A 69 4.46 14.42 -14.47
N ALA A 70 4.06 13.14 -14.48
CA ALA A 70 4.53 12.15 -13.51
C ALA A 70 4.37 10.69 -13.95
N TYR A 71 5.27 9.84 -13.48
CA TYR A 71 5.11 8.38 -13.46
C TYR A 71 4.77 7.94 -12.04
N LEU A 72 3.72 7.14 -11.89
CA LEU A 72 3.20 6.73 -10.59
C LEU A 72 3.24 5.22 -10.46
N ILE A 73 3.82 4.76 -9.35
CA ILE A 73 3.60 3.41 -8.83
C ILE A 73 2.54 3.55 -7.75
N LEU A 74 1.41 2.89 -7.95
CA LEU A 74 0.28 2.89 -7.03
C LEU A 74 0.26 1.55 -6.32
N VAL A 75 0.15 1.60 -4.99
CA VAL A 75 -0.01 0.41 -4.14
C VAL A 75 -1.34 0.55 -3.41
N ARG A 76 -2.19 -0.47 -3.53
CA ARG A 76 -3.43 -0.59 -2.77
C ARG A 76 -3.27 -1.71 -1.76
N LEU A 77 -3.42 -1.33 -0.49
CA LEU A 77 -3.47 -2.26 0.61
C LEU A 77 -4.92 -2.36 1.10
N THR A 78 -5.49 -3.55 1.05
CA THR A 78 -6.85 -3.81 1.54
C THR A 78 -6.77 -4.85 2.65
N ALA A 79 -7.10 -4.45 3.87
CA ALA A 79 -7.31 -5.40 4.96
C ALA A 79 -8.44 -6.35 4.54
N ARG A 80 -8.18 -7.65 4.57
CA ARG A 80 -9.24 -8.63 4.41
C ARG A 80 -9.82 -8.85 5.79
N PRO A 81 -11.15 -8.81 5.93
CA PRO A 81 -11.75 -9.17 7.20
C PRO A 81 -11.29 -10.60 7.51
N ASP A 82 -10.75 -10.80 8.72
CA ASP A 82 -10.56 -12.13 9.27
C ASP A 82 -11.86 -12.89 9.06
N THR A 83 -11.85 -13.89 8.19
CA THR A 83 -12.91 -14.90 8.26
C THR A 83 -12.71 -15.52 9.63
N PRO A 84 -13.67 -15.44 10.57
CA PRO A 84 -13.46 -15.97 11.91
C PRO A 84 -13.32 -17.49 11.79
N ALA A 85 -12.08 -17.97 11.67
CA ALA A 85 -11.74 -19.36 11.83
C ALA A 85 -12.01 -19.69 13.31
N ALA A 86 -13.07 -20.46 13.52
CA ALA A 86 -13.45 -21.15 14.75
C ALA A 86 -12.44 -20.93 15.90
N ARG A 87 -12.77 -20.00 16.80
CA ARG A 87 -12.06 -19.84 18.09
C ARG A 87 -11.86 -21.24 18.67
N ARG A 88 -10.61 -21.71 18.69
CA ARG A 88 -10.26 -22.94 19.41
C ARG A 88 -10.59 -22.69 20.87
N ARG A 89 -11.64 -23.37 21.34
CA ARG A 89 -12.05 -23.42 22.74
C ARG A 89 -10.88 -24.06 23.51
N PRO A 90 -10.29 -23.41 24.53
CA PRO A 90 -9.35 -24.10 25.40
C PRO A 90 -10.12 -25.20 26.15
N ALA A 91 -9.51 -26.40 26.20
CA ALA A 91 -9.96 -27.53 27.00
C ALA A 91 -9.62 -27.32 28.48
#